data_AF-A0A662BX96-F1
#
_entry.id   AF-A0A662BX96-F1
#
_cell.length_a   1.000
_cell.length_b   1.000
_cell.length_c   1.000
_cell.angle_alpha   90.00
_cell.angle_beta   90.00
_cell.angle_gamma   90.00
#
_symmetry.space_group_name_H-M   'P 1'
#
loop_
_entity.id
_entity.type
_entity.pdbx_description
1 polymer ?
#
loop_
_entity_poly.entity_id
_entity_poly.type
_entity_poly.pdbx_seq_one_letter_code
_entity_poly.pdbx_strand_id
1 'polypeptide(L)'
;IPIEIEFIRGSAHNHPLMAFWIEDTDGNYLETIYVAESIGTGIFGHGQVKDGAWEPGPVSRPAALPYWWHKWGNLPNQDKPLPDAITGPTPQSDFVLISNADVSSPQTFRVVMEINQSWDWNEYWSNDKYPDNRDYKTSSQPALVYTALVDPSVADTVYFMEIAGHSHYAGQNGLLYEDISSLTTAKNIAGVIRVRTGKNVQ
;
A
#
# COMPACT_ATOMS: atom_id res chain seq x y z
N ILE A 1 -19.83 -7.15 -1.42
CA ILE A 1 -20.06 -6.13 -2.47
C ILE A 1 -18.93 -6.25 -3.49
N PRO A 2 -19.20 -6.45 -4.80
CA PRO A 2 -18.15 -6.45 -5.81
C PRO A 2 -17.46 -5.09 -5.88
N ILE A 3 -16.12 -5.10 -5.87
CA ILE A 3 -15.27 -3.92 -5.97
C ILE A 3 -14.27 -4.14 -7.10
N GLU A 4 -14.16 -3.14 -7.96
CA GLU A 4 -13.12 -3.03 -8.98
C GLU A 4 -12.21 -1.86 -8.61
N ILE A 5 -10.90 -2.08 -8.62
CA ILE A 5 -9.89 -1.05 -8.43
C ILE A 5 -9.01 -1.01 -9.67
N GLU A 6 -9.12 0.06 -10.45
CA GLU A 6 -8.25 0.33 -11.59
C GLU A 6 -7.09 1.20 -11.12
N PHE A 7 -5.86 0.72 -11.31
CA PHE A 7 -4.64 1.45 -11.03
C PHE A 7 -3.92 1.76 -12.33
N ILE A 8 -3.66 3.05 -12.56
CA ILE A 8 -2.84 3.56 -13.65
C ILE A 8 -1.53 4.07 -13.05
N ARG A 9 -0.40 3.59 -13.57
CA ARG A 9 0.91 3.94 -13.04
C ARG A 9 1.26 5.40 -13.29
N GLY A 10 1.98 5.99 -12.36
CA GLY A 10 2.57 7.32 -12.52
C GLY A 10 3.94 7.27 -13.20
N SER A 11 4.52 8.44 -13.45
CA SER A 11 5.80 8.57 -14.14
C SER A 11 7.01 8.06 -13.34
N ALA A 12 6.88 7.95 -12.00
CA ALA A 12 7.93 7.44 -11.11
C ALA A 12 7.72 5.97 -10.71
N HIS A 13 6.74 5.28 -11.30
CA HIS A 13 6.46 3.87 -11.02
C HIS A 13 7.59 2.96 -11.49
N ASN A 14 8.23 2.25 -10.56
CA ASN A 14 9.25 1.25 -10.86
C ASN A 14 8.85 -0.13 -10.30
N HIS A 15 9.11 -0.34 -9.01
CA HIS A 15 8.79 -1.57 -8.29
C HIS A 15 8.20 -1.25 -6.92
N PRO A 16 7.04 -0.56 -6.87
CA PRO A 16 6.45 -0.24 -5.59
C PRO A 16 5.92 -1.52 -4.90
N LEU A 17 5.73 -1.42 -3.61
CA LEU A 17 4.92 -2.33 -2.81
C LEU A 17 3.65 -1.59 -2.43
N MET A 18 2.53 -2.31 -2.35
CA MET A 18 1.25 -1.69 -2.01
C MET A 18 0.33 -2.64 -1.27
N ALA A 19 -0.63 -2.04 -0.56
CA ALA A 19 -1.77 -2.72 0.03
C ALA A 19 -3.05 -1.94 -0.28
N PHE A 20 -4.15 -2.67 -0.48
CA PHE A 20 -5.51 -2.13 -0.55
C PHE A 20 -6.35 -2.75 0.56
N TRP A 21 -7.13 -1.94 1.26
CA TRP A 21 -8.03 -2.39 2.31
C TRP A 21 -9.24 -1.47 2.43
N ILE A 22 -10.17 -1.87 3.28
CA ILE A 22 -11.40 -1.16 3.56
C ILE A 22 -11.39 -0.70 5.02
N GLU A 23 -11.80 0.55 5.22
CA GLU A 23 -12.07 1.13 6.54
C GLU A 23 -13.53 1.61 6.60
N ASP A 24 -14.08 1.68 7.81
CA ASP A 24 -15.31 2.44 8.02
C ASP A 24 -15.06 3.96 7.95
N THR A 25 -16.12 4.76 8.13
CA THR A 25 -16.05 6.22 8.10
C THR A 25 -15.28 6.83 9.27
N ASP A 26 -15.05 6.06 10.33
CA ASP A 26 -14.30 6.47 11.52
C ASP A 26 -12.82 6.07 11.42
N GLY A 27 -12.44 5.35 10.36
CA GLY A 27 -11.07 4.90 10.09
C GLY A 27 -10.73 3.58 10.79
N ASN A 28 -11.73 2.83 11.26
CA ASN A 28 -11.51 1.48 11.77
C ASN A 28 -11.30 0.52 10.60
N TYR A 29 -10.28 -0.33 10.72
CA TYR A 29 -9.98 -1.37 9.75
C TYR A 29 -11.12 -2.39 9.68
N LEU A 30 -11.55 -2.75 8.46
CA LEU A 30 -12.57 -3.77 8.21
C LEU A 30 -11.99 -5.02 7.55
N GLU A 31 -11.36 -4.87 6.39
CA GLU A 31 -10.91 -6.00 5.56
C GLU A 31 -9.75 -5.58 4.66
N THR A 32 -8.77 -6.47 4.46
CA THR A 32 -7.69 -6.31 3.49
C THR A 32 -8.11 -6.96 2.17
N ILE A 33 -8.05 -6.18 1.10
CA ILE A 33 -8.39 -6.63 -0.26
C ILE A 33 -7.16 -7.27 -0.92
N TYR A 34 -6.00 -6.63 -0.77
CA TYR A 34 -4.77 -7.03 -1.44
C TYR A 34 -3.55 -6.53 -0.70
N VAL A 35 -2.48 -7.31 -0.70
CA VAL A 35 -1.15 -6.94 -0.26
C VAL A 35 -0.12 -7.53 -1.20
N ALA A 36 0.94 -6.79 -1.50
CA ALA A 36 2.10 -7.32 -2.20
C ALA A 36 2.61 -8.60 -1.51
N GLU A 37 2.81 -9.69 -2.27
CA GLU A 37 3.20 -11.00 -1.75
C GLU A 37 4.44 -10.96 -0.86
N SER A 38 5.44 -10.15 -1.22
CA SER A 38 6.65 -10.00 -0.40
C SER A 38 6.38 -9.39 0.98
N ILE A 39 5.41 -8.47 1.08
CA ILE A 39 4.94 -7.94 2.36
C ILE A 39 4.11 -8.98 3.10
N GLY A 40 3.20 -9.67 2.41
CA GLY A 40 2.32 -10.66 3.02
C GLY A 40 3.04 -11.89 3.57
N THR A 41 4.15 -12.30 2.94
CA THR A 41 4.94 -13.47 3.34
C THR A 41 6.19 -13.11 4.16
N GLY A 42 6.64 -11.86 4.09
CA GLY A 42 7.96 -11.45 4.59
C GLY A 42 9.13 -12.02 3.79
N ILE A 43 8.88 -12.58 2.60
CA ILE A 43 9.89 -13.08 1.67
C ILE A 43 10.15 -12.05 0.59
N PHE A 44 11.38 -11.56 0.51
CA PHE A 44 11.78 -10.63 -0.54
C PHE A 44 12.68 -11.34 -1.53
N GLY A 45 12.49 -11.09 -2.84
CA GLY A 45 13.26 -11.74 -3.91
C GLY A 45 14.77 -11.54 -3.78
N HIS A 46 15.21 -10.41 -3.23
CA HIS A 46 16.60 -10.14 -2.84
C HIS A 46 16.72 -10.07 -1.31
N GLY A 47 16.32 -11.16 -0.65
CA GLY A 47 16.17 -11.20 0.80
C GLY A 47 17.45 -11.57 1.53
N GLN A 48 18.29 -12.40 0.91
CA GLN A 48 19.52 -12.89 1.49
C GLN A 48 20.61 -13.03 0.42
N VAL A 49 21.87 -13.03 0.86
CA VAL A 49 23.01 -13.37 0.02
C VAL A 49 23.50 -14.75 0.42
N LYS A 50 23.50 -15.67 -0.53
CA LYS A 50 24.02 -17.03 -0.37
C LYS A 50 25.01 -17.31 -1.48
N ASP A 51 26.21 -17.75 -1.12
CA ASP A 51 27.30 -18.04 -2.06
C ASP A 51 27.61 -16.88 -3.04
N GLY A 52 27.43 -15.63 -2.57
CA GLY A 52 27.66 -14.42 -3.36
C GLY A 52 26.54 -14.04 -4.33
N ALA A 53 25.43 -14.80 -4.37
CA ALA A 53 24.24 -14.51 -5.16
C ALA A 53 23.08 -14.03 -4.28
N TRP A 54 22.24 -13.15 -4.83
CA TRP A 54 20.98 -12.76 -4.20
C TRP A 54 19.94 -13.87 -4.37
N GLU A 55 19.33 -14.26 -3.27
CA GLU A 55 18.26 -15.26 -3.24
C GLU A 55 17.03 -14.72 -2.47
N PRO A 56 15.84 -15.27 -2.74
CA PRO A 56 14.67 -15.02 -1.91
C PRO A 56 14.95 -15.36 -0.45
N GLY A 57 14.56 -14.49 0.47
CA GLY A 57 14.83 -14.70 1.89
C GLY A 57 13.97 -13.84 2.83
N PRO A 58 13.94 -14.20 4.13
CA PRO A 58 13.20 -13.47 5.14
C PRO A 58 13.76 -12.07 5.33
N VAL A 59 12.90 -11.08 5.19
CA VAL A 59 13.30 -9.69 5.40
C VAL A 59 12.16 -8.90 6.03
N SER A 60 12.49 -8.17 7.09
CA SER A 60 11.59 -7.18 7.68
C SER A 60 11.75 -5.83 6.97
N ARG A 61 10.62 -5.23 6.56
CA ARG A 61 10.54 -3.89 5.96
C ARG A 61 9.43 -3.09 6.64
N PRO A 62 9.60 -2.67 7.90
CA PRO A 62 8.54 -1.96 8.63
C PRO A 62 8.20 -0.61 7.99
N ALA A 63 9.16 0.03 7.30
CA ALA A 63 8.95 1.27 6.56
C ALA A 63 8.18 1.10 5.24
N ALA A 64 7.95 -0.13 4.76
CA ALA A 64 7.32 -0.34 3.46
C ALA A 64 5.86 0.10 3.44
N LEU A 65 5.00 -0.45 4.30
CA LEU A 65 3.57 -0.12 4.36
C LEU A 65 3.06 0.04 5.81
N PRO A 66 3.62 0.98 6.59
CA PRO A 66 3.32 1.08 8.02
C PRO A 66 1.94 1.59 8.37
N TYR A 67 1.25 2.33 7.51
CA TYR A 67 -0.12 2.69 7.84
C TYR A 67 -1.01 1.44 7.85
N TRP A 68 -0.88 0.58 6.83
CA TRP A 68 -1.63 -0.66 6.71
C TRP A 68 -1.26 -1.69 7.79
N TRP A 69 0.02 -2.04 7.99
CA TRP A 69 0.32 -3.16 8.89
C TRP A 69 0.03 -2.84 10.37
N HIS A 70 0.07 -1.57 10.78
CA HIS A 70 -0.39 -1.14 12.11
C HIS A 70 -1.90 -1.26 12.25
N LYS A 71 -2.67 -1.01 11.18
CA LYS A 71 -4.14 -1.24 11.14
C LYS A 71 -4.49 -2.73 11.16
N TRP A 72 -3.72 -3.54 10.43
CA TRP A 72 -3.85 -5.00 10.41
C TRP A 72 -3.49 -5.63 11.77
N GLY A 73 -2.51 -5.06 12.47
CA GLY A 73 -2.14 -5.39 13.85
C GLY A 73 -0.73 -5.94 14.03
N ASN A 74 -0.11 -6.49 12.98
CA ASN A 74 1.30 -6.89 13.00
C ASN A 74 1.93 -6.87 11.61
N LEU A 75 3.24 -6.63 11.55
CA LEU A 75 3.99 -6.85 10.31
C LEU A 75 4.02 -8.37 9.98
N PRO A 76 3.58 -8.80 8.78
CA PRO A 76 3.65 -10.21 8.39
C PRO A 76 5.10 -10.69 8.24
N ASN A 77 5.29 -12.00 8.41
CA ASN A 77 6.59 -12.66 8.28
C ASN A 77 6.41 -14.15 7.95
N GLN A 78 7.52 -14.88 7.77
CA GLN A 78 7.50 -16.31 7.43
C GLN A 78 6.73 -17.19 8.43
N ASP A 79 6.73 -16.85 9.71
CA ASP A 79 6.05 -17.62 10.76
C ASP A 79 4.54 -17.30 10.83
N LYS A 80 4.16 -16.10 10.38
CA LYS A 80 2.79 -15.59 10.35
C LYS A 80 2.50 -14.89 9.01
N PRO A 81 2.49 -15.63 7.89
CA PRO A 81 2.20 -15.05 6.60
C PRO A 81 0.70 -14.73 6.48
N LEU A 82 0.37 -13.82 5.57
CA LEU A 82 -1.01 -13.61 5.14
C LEU A 82 -1.50 -14.78 4.26
N PRO A 83 -2.81 -15.03 4.22
CA PRO A 83 -3.40 -15.99 3.29
C PRO A 83 -3.16 -15.61 1.82
N ASP A 84 -2.92 -16.61 0.96
CA ASP A 84 -2.75 -16.43 -0.49
C ASP A 84 -3.94 -15.72 -1.16
N ALA A 85 -5.13 -15.82 -0.58
CA ALA A 85 -6.35 -15.20 -1.10
C ALA A 85 -6.30 -13.65 -1.14
N ILE A 86 -5.43 -13.03 -0.32
CA ILE A 86 -5.28 -11.57 -0.23
C ILE A 86 -3.87 -11.10 -0.57
N THR A 87 -3.00 -11.99 -1.04
CA THR A 87 -1.65 -11.65 -1.48
C THR A 87 -1.49 -11.87 -2.96
N GLY A 88 -0.59 -11.11 -3.58
CA GLY A 88 -0.26 -11.34 -4.99
C GLY A 88 0.97 -10.59 -5.45
N PRO A 89 1.49 -10.92 -6.63
CA PRO A 89 2.61 -10.21 -7.21
C PRO A 89 2.25 -8.72 -7.37
N THR A 90 3.20 -7.83 -7.13
CA THR A 90 2.97 -6.41 -7.40
C THR A 90 3.05 -6.16 -8.90
N PRO A 91 1.96 -5.69 -9.54
CA PRO A 91 1.98 -5.46 -10.98
C PRO A 91 3.02 -4.41 -11.37
N GLN A 92 3.73 -4.64 -12.48
CA GLN A 92 4.75 -3.70 -12.99
C GLN A 92 4.16 -2.62 -13.91
N SER A 93 2.88 -2.74 -14.27
CA SER A 93 2.14 -1.88 -15.18
C SER A 93 0.78 -1.53 -14.59
N ASP A 94 -0.02 -0.80 -15.36
CA ASP A 94 -1.44 -0.62 -15.10
C ASP A 94 -2.12 -1.97 -14.85
N PHE A 95 -3.06 -1.99 -13.92
CA PHE A 95 -3.76 -3.21 -13.54
C PHE A 95 -5.18 -2.92 -13.06
N VAL A 96 -6.00 -3.96 -13.07
CA VAL A 96 -7.33 -3.97 -12.46
C VAL A 96 -7.34 -5.06 -11.42
N LEU A 97 -7.78 -4.70 -10.21
CA LEU A 97 -8.03 -5.64 -9.14
C LEU A 97 -9.54 -5.78 -8.95
N ILE A 98 -10.00 -7.03 -8.86
CA ILE A 98 -11.40 -7.36 -8.64
C ILE A 98 -11.49 -8.16 -7.35
N SER A 99 -12.37 -7.74 -6.45
CA SER A 99 -12.62 -8.43 -5.18
C SER A 99 -14.08 -8.34 -4.77
N ASN A 100 -14.47 -9.14 -3.79
CA ASN A 100 -15.78 -9.09 -3.16
C ASN A 100 -15.61 -8.74 -1.69
N ALA A 101 -15.92 -7.50 -1.33
CA ALA A 101 -15.80 -7.03 0.03
C ALA A 101 -16.93 -7.56 0.93
N ASP A 102 -16.58 -8.03 2.13
CA ASP A 102 -17.54 -8.49 3.13
C ASP A 102 -18.00 -7.34 4.04
N VAL A 103 -18.51 -6.28 3.42
CA VAL A 103 -19.19 -5.16 4.09
C VAL A 103 -20.70 -5.39 4.07
N SER A 104 -21.29 -5.42 5.26
CA SER A 104 -22.73 -5.64 5.44
C SER A 104 -23.56 -4.38 5.12
N SER A 105 -24.52 -4.49 4.20
CA SER A 105 -25.51 -3.43 3.85
C SER A 105 -24.91 -2.14 3.24
N PRO A 106 -25.68 -1.16 2.70
CA PRO A 106 -25.13 -0.04 1.93
C PRO A 106 -24.56 1.05 2.83
N GLN A 107 -23.66 0.68 3.73
CA GLN A 107 -22.89 1.64 4.50
C GLN A 107 -21.81 2.25 3.60
N THR A 108 -21.66 3.57 3.64
CA THR A 108 -20.51 4.24 3.04
C THR A 108 -19.23 3.75 3.72
N PHE A 109 -18.21 3.41 2.96
CA PHE A 109 -16.92 2.95 3.48
C PHE A 109 -15.76 3.64 2.75
N ARG A 110 -14.56 3.58 3.32
CA ARG A 110 -13.34 4.04 2.64
C ARG A 110 -12.63 2.86 2.01
N VAL A 111 -12.29 2.99 0.73
CA VAL A 111 -11.22 2.18 0.14
C VAL A 111 -9.93 2.94 0.33
N VAL A 112 -8.92 2.25 0.85
CA VAL A 112 -7.62 2.82 1.17
C VAL A 112 -6.54 2.05 0.44
N MET A 113 -5.55 2.78 -0.07
CA MET A 113 -4.34 2.23 -0.65
C MET A 113 -3.14 2.85 0.05
N GLU A 114 -2.16 2.04 0.44
CA GLU A 114 -0.82 2.51 0.79
C GLU A 114 0.15 2.01 -0.27
N ILE A 115 1.02 2.90 -0.76
CA ILE A 115 2.00 2.58 -1.78
C ILE A 115 3.36 3.17 -1.44
N ASN A 116 4.41 2.39 -1.64
CA ASN A 116 5.79 2.80 -1.37
C ASN A 116 6.76 2.23 -2.39
N GLN A 117 7.86 2.93 -2.62
CA GLN A 117 8.96 2.47 -3.45
C GLN A 117 10.26 2.52 -2.66
N SER A 118 11.07 1.46 -2.76
CA SER A 118 12.33 1.39 -2.04
C SER A 118 13.36 2.39 -2.58
N TRP A 119 14.20 2.90 -1.67
CA TRP A 119 15.31 3.83 -1.98
C TRP A 119 14.91 5.10 -2.75
N ASP A 120 13.71 5.64 -2.49
CA ASP A 120 13.18 6.83 -3.15
C ASP A 120 13.70 8.13 -2.50
N TRP A 121 15.00 8.40 -2.65
CA TRP A 121 15.68 9.58 -2.07
C TRP A 121 15.29 10.89 -2.76
N ASN A 122 15.29 12.00 -2.01
CA ASN A 122 15.24 13.35 -2.56
C ASN A 122 16.08 14.33 -1.70
N GLU A 123 16.04 15.64 -2.02
CA GLU A 123 16.81 16.64 -1.29
C GLU A 123 16.45 16.72 0.21
N TYR A 124 15.17 16.53 0.56
CA TYR A 124 14.69 16.57 1.94
C TYR A 124 14.78 15.23 2.66
N TRP A 125 14.52 14.13 1.95
CA TRP A 125 14.65 12.75 2.40
C TRP A 125 15.95 12.20 1.83
N SER A 126 17.07 12.67 2.38
CA SER A 126 18.42 12.30 1.99
C SER A 126 19.00 11.20 2.88
N ASN A 127 20.03 10.49 2.38
CA ASN A 127 20.67 9.39 3.11
C ASN A 127 21.24 9.79 4.48
N ASP A 128 21.53 11.08 4.66
CA ASP A 128 22.13 11.64 5.87
C ASP A 128 21.11 12.18 6.86
N LYS A 129 19.81 12.20 6.53
CA LYS A 129 18.79 12.75 7.42
C LYS A 129 18.57 11.90 8.67
N TYR A 130 18.54 10.58 8.48
CA TYR A 130 18.49 9.61 9.57
C TYR A 130 19.57 8.54 9.35
N PRO A 131 20.84 8.87 9.59
CA PRO A 131 21.98 8.06 9.15
C PRO A 131 22.04 6.70 9.85
N ASP A 132 21.53 6.61 11.08
CA ASP A 132 21.53 5.37 11.87
C ASP A 132 20.21 4.58 11.75
N ASN A 133 19.21 5.10 11.05
CA ASN A 133 17.92 4.45 10.91
C ASN A 133 17.89 3.53 9.69
N ARG A 134 18.07 2.22 9.94
CA ARG A 134 18.10 1.20 8.89
C ARG A 134 16.78 1.08 8.14
N ASP A 135 15.66 1.16 8.86
CA ASP A 135 14.32 1.02 8.26
C ASP A 135 13.99 2.18 7.33
N TYR A 136 14.28 3.40 7.77
CA TYR A 136 14.23 4.59 6.92
C TYR A 136 15.02 4.39 5.62
N LYS A 137 16.26 3.91 5.71
CA LYS A 137 17.14 3.70 4.54
C LYS A 137 16.63 2.67 3.54
N THR A 138 15.61 1.87 3.89
CA THR A 138 14.99 0.94 2.94
C THR A 138 13.98 1.61 2.01
N SER A 139 13.35 2.71 2.43
CA SER A 139 12.32 3.42 1.66
C SER A 139 12.73 4.85 1.29
N SER A 140 13.29 5.60 2.24
CA SER A 140 13.60 7.03 2.13
C SER A 140 12.34 7.91 2.21
N GLN A 141 11.75 8.30 1.08
CA GLN A 141 10.44 8.96 1.13
C GLN A 141 9.41 8.01 1.79
N PRO A 142 8.57 8.50 2.70
CA PRO A 142 7.52 7.70 3.33
C PRO A 142 6.49 7.22 2.29
N ALA A 143 5.82 6.11 2.61
CA ALA A 143 4.72 5.61 1.79
C ALA A 143 3.56 6.61 1.76
N LEU A 144 2.89 6.72 0.61
CA LEU A 144 1.70 7.55 0.45
C LEU A 144 0.44 6.73 0.69
N VAL A 145 -0.53 7.35 1.36
CA VAL A 145 -1.85 6.80 1.61
C VAL A 145 -2.86 7.54 0.74
N TYR A 146 -3.60 6.79 -0.07
CA TYR A 146 -4.68 7.26 -0.90
C TYR A 146 -6.01 6.75 -0.35
N THR A 147 -7.07 7.56 -0.44
CA THR A 147 -8.39 7.17 0.03
C THR A 147 -9.48 7.56 -0.97
N ALA A 148 -10.55 6.76 -1.04
CA ALA A 148 -11.79 7.13 -1.68
C ALA A 148 -12.96 6.77 -0.75
N LEU A 149 -13.88 7.71 -0.55
CA LEU A 149 -15.14 7.45 0.16
C LEU A 149 -16.16 6.90 -0.84
N VAL A 150 -16.57 5.66 -0.64
CA VAL A 150 -17.43 4.89 -1.54
C VAL A 150 -18.82 4.76 -0.93
N ASP A 151 -19.83 5.23 -1.67
CA ASP A 151 -21.24 4.97 -1.36
C ASP A 151 -21.76 3.88 -2.31
N PRO A 152 -21.88 2.62 -1.85
CA PRO A 152 -22.32 1.52 -2.71
C PRO A 152 -23.79 1.62 -3.12
N SER A 153 -24.56 2.57 -2.57
CA SER A 153 -25.96 2.83 -2.97
C SER A 153 -26.04 3.63 -4.28
N VAL A 154 -24.98 4.34 -4.67
CA VAL A 154 -24.93 5.11 -5.91
C VAL A 154 -24.42 4.23 -7.05
N ALA A 155 -25.33 3.85 -7.94
CA ALA A 155 -25.02 3.02 -9.10
C ALA A 155 -24.07 3.73 -10.08
N ASP A 156 -23.26 2.93 -10.79
CA ASP A 156 -22.41 3.34 -11.91
C ASP A 156 -21.49 4.54 -11.62
N THR A 157 -21.09 4.71 -10.36
CA THR A 157 -20.21 5.79 -9.92
C THR A 157 -18.75 5.34 -9.91
N VAL A 158 -17.88 6.22 -10.41
CA VAL A 158 -16.42 6.07 -10.34
C VAL A 158 -15.91 6.97 -9.23
N TYR A 159 -15.26 6.38 -8.23
CA TYR A 159 -14.64 7.10 -7.13
C TYR A 159 -13.15 7.21 -7.40
N PHE A 160 -12.63 8.43 -7.46
CA PHE A 160 -11.19 8.67 -7.60
C PHE A 160 -10.54 8.65 -6.22
N MET A 161 -9.41 7.96 -6.09
CA MET A 161 -8.65 8.00 -4.85
C MET A 161 -7.71 9.21 -4.84
N GLU A 162 -7.74 9.95 -3.74
CA GLU A 162 -6.92 11.13 -3.51
C GLU A 162 -5.91 10.87 -2.40
N ILE A 163 -4.77 11.57 -2.44
CA ILE A 163 -3.76 11.48 -1.37
C ILE A 163 -4.37 12.02 -0.07
N ALA A 164 -4.43 11.16 0.95
CA ALA A 164 -4.83 11.54 2.30
C ALA A 164 -3.63 11.99 3.14
N GLY A 165 -2.43 11.51 2.81
CA GLY A 165 -1.20 11.86 3.52
C GLY A 165 -0.11 10.82 3.27
N HIS A 166 0.88 10.80 4.16
CA HIS A 166 1.94 9.79 4.17
C HIS A 166 2.02 9.08 5.51
N SER A 167 2.63 7.90 5.52
CA SER A 167 2.85 7.11 6.74
C SER A 167 4.20 7.41 7.39
N HIS A 168 4.53 6.76 8.51
CA HIS A 168 5.79 7.00 9.20
C HIS A 168 6.99 6.49 8.38
N TYR A 169 7.97 7.35 8.11
CA TYR A 169 9.13 7.07 7.24
C TYR A 169 9.99 5.85 7.65
N ALA A 170 9.93 5.44 8.92
CA ALA A 170 10.61 4.26 9.45
C ALA A 170 9.65 3.18 10.00
N GLY A 171 8.33 3.37 9.85
CA GLY A 171 7.32 2.43 10.30
C GLY A 171 7.12 2.29 11.82
N GLN A 172 7.54 3.28 12.61
CA GLN A 172 7.46 3.22 14.08
C GLN A 172 6.04 3.40 14.62
N ASN A 173 5.10 3.91 13.82
CA ASN A 173 3.69 4.05 14.15
C ASN A 173 2.80 3.98 12.91
N GLY A 174 1.50 3.76 13.13
CA GLY A 174 0.46 3.77 12.11
C GLY A 174 -0.28 5.11 12.00
N LEU A 175 0.41 6.24 12.21
CA LEU A 175 -0.20 7.57 12.06
C LEU A 175 -0.19 8.02 10.60
N LEU A 176 -1.15 8.87 10.26
CA LEU A 176 -1.25 9.55 8.97
C LEU A 176 -0.78 11.01 9.12
N TYR A 177 0.13 11.42 8.25
CA TYR A 177 0.68 12.78 8.22
C TYR A 177 0.24 13.49 6.93
N GLU A 178 -0.52 14.57 7.06
CA GLU A 178 -1.12 15.28 5.92
C GLU A 178 -0.10 16.11 5.11
N ASP A 179 0.98 16.57 5.75
CA ASP A 179 2.00 17.37 5.08
C ASP A 179 2.88 16.54 4.14
N ILE A 180 2.55 16.57 2.86
CA ILE A 180 3.29 15.91 1.78
C ILE A 180 4.20 16.87 1.00
N SER A 181 4.43 18.09 1.51
CA SER A 181 5.20 19.13 0.80
C SER A 181 6.63 18.71 0.48
N SER A 182 7.22 17.88 1.34
CA SER A 182 8.57 17.35 1.19
C SER A 182 8.73 16.19 0.21
N LEU A 183 7.61 15.61 -0.26
CA LEU A 183 7.63 14.48 -1.18
C LEU A 183 7.75 14.96 -2.62
N THR A 184 8.48 14.21 -3.44
CA THR A 184 8.74 14.51 -4.85
C THR A 184 8.28 13.35 -5.72
N THR A 185 9.13 12.37 -5.98
CA THR A 185 8.90 11.18 -6.81
C THR A 185 7.83 10.28 -6.24
N ALA A 186 7.72 10.17 -4.90
CA ALA A 186 6.68 9.40 -4.23
C ALA A 186 5.26 9.76 -4.72
N LYS A 187 4.97 11.06 -4.92
CA LYS A 187 3.67 11.57 -5.41
C LYS A 187 3.34 11.15 -6.84
N ASN A 188 4.34 10.68 -7.58
CA ASN A 188 4.22 10.29 -8.98
C ASN A 188 4.38 8.77 -9.18
N ILE A 189 4.34 7.96 -8.12
CA ILE A 189 4.35 6.49 -8.23
C ILE A 189 2.99 6.01 -8.78
N ALA A 190 1.89 6.51 -8.21
CA ALA A 190 0.55 6.30 -8.74
C ALA A 190 0.13 7.47 -9.62
N GLY A 191 -0.49 7.18 -10.76
CA GLY A 191 -1.00 8.19 -11.69
C GLY A 191 -2.47 8.48 -11.43
N VAL A 192 -3.33 7.48 -11.65
CA VAL A 192 -4.76 7.57 -11.40
C VAL A 192 -5.22 6.27 -10.75
N ILE A 193 -6.05 6.36 -9.73
CA ILE A 193 -6.65 5.19 -9.09
C ILE A 193 -8.15 5.40 -9.00
N ARG A 194 -8.91 4.42 -9.48
CA ARG A 194 -10.37 4.47 -9.55
C ARG A 194 -10.97 3.27 -8.86
N VAL A 195 -12.07 3.50 -8.16
CA VAL A 195 -12.85 2.45 -7.53
C VAL A 195 -14.25 2.46 -8.15
N ARG A 196 -14.73 1.27 -8.52
CA ARG A 196 -16.14 1.04 -8.90
C ARG A 196 -16.73 -0.04 -8.01
N THR A 197 -18.03 0.08 -7.74
CA THR A 197 -18.78 -0.91 -6.96
C THR A 197 -20.09 -1.25 -7.62
N GLY A 198 -20.57 -2.49 -7.44
CA GLY A 198 -21.91 -2.90 -7.86
C GLY A 198 -21.94 -4.08 -8.83
N LYS A 199 -23.14 -4.40 -9.35
CA LYS A 199 -23.39 -5.61 -10.15
C LYS A 199 -22.70 -5.66 -11.51
N ASN A 200 -22.17 -4.52 -11.98
CA ASN A 200 -21.55 -4.37 -13.30
C ASN A 200 -20.01 -4.46 -13.25
N VAL A 201 -19.42 -4.70 -12.08
CA VAL A 201 -17.99 -5.02 -11.95
C VAL A 201 -17.76 -6.40 -12.57
N GLN A 202 -16.96 -6.47 -13.66
CA GLN A 202 -16.63 -7.69 -14.40
C GLN A 202 -15.12 -7.90 -14.50
#